data_AF-A0A3M9YGJ5-F1
#
_entry.id   AF-A0A3M9YGJ5-F1
#
_cell.length_a   1.000
_cell.length_b   1.000
_cell.length_c   1.000
_cell.angle_alpha   90.00
_cell.angle_beta   90.00
_cell.angle_gamma   90.00
#
_symmetry.space_group_name_H-M   'P 1'
#
loop_
_entity.id
_entity.type
_entity.pdbx_description
1 polymer ?
#
loop_
_entity_poly.entity_id
_entity_poly.type
_entity_poly.pdbx_seq_one_letter_code
_entity_poly.pdbx_strand_id
1 'polypeptide(L)'
;MNSPHPTWMDVFPFPKMRDNLIRRQSSFDHQSFFVDIVGTVSNVEPARVDSGLEITMPISSLWREHNSTTIFFSNGLILWGEPHLMESWEVTPQFYAKWS
;
A
#
# COMPACT_ATOMS: atom_id res chain seq x y z
N MET A 1 -3.29 26.31 -2.04
CA MET A 1 -4.72 26.00 -2.30
C MET A 1 -5.27 25.37 -1.03
N ASN A 2 -6.19 26.03 -0.33
CA ASN A 2 -6.91 25.43 0.81
C ASN A 2 -8.23 24.87 0.30
N SER A 3 -8.16 23.77 -0.45
CA SER A 3 -9.36 22.98 -0.73
C SER A 3 -9.75 22.25 0.55
N PRO A 4 -11.02 22.21 0.97
CA PRO A 4 -11.42 21.40 2.12
C PRO A 4 -11.11 19.93 1.84
N HIS A 5 -10.32 19.31 2.72
CA HIS A 5 -9.95 17.90 2.64
C HIS A 5 -9.57 17.36 4.03
N PRO A 6 -9.57 16.03 4.23
CA PRO A 6 -9.14 15.43 5.49
C PRO A 6 -7.67 15.73 5.81
N THR A 7 -7.40 16.19 7.03
CA THR A 7 -6.04 16.58 7.49
C THR A 7 -4.99 15.47 7.40
N TRP A 8 -5.41 14.20 7.39
CA TRP A 8 -4.47 13.08 7.23
C TRP A 8 -3.79 13.06 5.86
N MET A 9 -4.38 13.68 4.81
CA MET A 9 -3.74 13.74 3.50
C MET A 9 -2.50 14.65 3.51
N ASP A 10 -2.43 15.61 4.43
CA ASP A 10 -1.27 16.49 4.60
C ASP A 10 -0.03 15.75 5.16
N VAL A 11 -0.19 14.51 5.63
CA VAL A 11 0.91 13.69 6.14
C VAL A 11 1.91 13.32 5.03
N PHE A 12 1.49 13.30 3.77
CA PHE A 12 2.38 12.91 2.67
C PHE A 12 3.30 14.08 2.26
N PRO A 13 4.63 13.91 2.34
CA PRO A 13 5.58 14.92 1.89
C PRO A 13 5.76 14.96 0.36
N PHE A 14 4.82 14.36 -0.39
CA PHE A 14 4.83 14.25 -1.85
C PHE A 14 3.74 15.15 -2.45
N PRO A 15 4.04 16.39 -2.86
CA PRO A 15 3.02 17.36 -3.25
C PRO A 15 2.10 16.85 -4.35
N LYS A 16 2.65 16.19 -5.38
CA LYS A 16 1.87 15.66 -6.50
C LYS A 16 0.87 14.58 -6.06
N MET A 17 1.32 13.63 -5.23
CA MET A 17 0.47 12.55 -4.72
C MET A 17 -0.61 13.11 -3.79
N ARG A 18 -0.24 13.97 -2.84
CA ARG A 18 -1.18 14.66 -1.96
C ARG A 18 -2.24 15.41 -2.76
N ASP A 19 -1.82 16.24 -3.70
CA ASP A 19 -2.73 17.08 -4.48
C ASP A 19 -3.68 16.23 -5.34
N ASN A 20 -3.23 15.07 -5.84
CA ASN A 20 -4.10 14.11 -6.53
C ASN A 20 -5.10 13.43 -5.60
N LEU A 21 -4.69 13.04 -4.40
CA LEU A 21 -5.60 12.47 -3.39
C LEU A 21 -6.66 13.49 -3.00
N ILE A 22 -6.28 14.75 -2.77
CA ILE A 22 -7.21 15.86 -2.49
C ILE A 22 -8.17 16.08 -3.67
N ARG A 23 -7.66 16.05 -4.90
CA ARG A 23 -8.47 16.24 -6.11
C ARG A 23 -9.48 15.13 -6.33
N ARG A 24 -9.13 13.89 -5.97
CA ARG A 24 -9.96 12.69 -6.18
C ARG A 24 -10.67 12.23 -4.90
N GLN A 25 -10.62 13.01 -3.82
CA GLN A 25 -11.02 12.59 -2.47
C GLN A 25 -12.45 12.05 -2.35
N SER A 26 -13.35 12.44 -3.26
CA SER A 26 -14.74 11.99 -3.29
C SER A 26 -15.00 10.80 -4.22
N SER A 27 -14.00 10.38 -5.02
CA SER A 27 -14.18 9.43 -6.11
C SER A 27 -13.21 8.25 -6.10
N PHE A 28 -12.15 8.26 -5.27
CA PHE A 28 -11.23 7.13 -5.17
C PHE A 28 -11.71 6.10 -4.15
N ASP A 29 -11.44 4.83 -4.40
CA ASP A 29 -11.75 3.76 -3.45
C ASP A 29 -10.80 3.80 -2.25
N HIS A 30 -11.31 4.26 -1.11
CA HIS A 30 -10.56 4.33 0.14
C HIS A 30 -10.08 2.95 0.63
N GLN A 31 -10.79 1.86 0.32
CA GLN A 31 -10.38 0.52 0.71
C GLN A 31 -9.16 0.08 -0.08
N SER A 32 -9.18 0.22 -1.42
CA SER A 32 -8.00 -0.03 -2.27
C SER A 32 -6.79 0.78 -1.85
N PHE A 33 -6.99 2.06 -1.48
CA PHE A 33 -5.91 2.91 -0.99
C PHE A 33 -5.32 2.39 0.32
N PHE A 34 -6.16 2.03 1.28
CA PHE A 34 -5.71 1.49 2.57
C PHE A 34 -4.96 0.17 2.41
N VAL A 35 -5.44 -0.73 1.54
CA VAL A 35 -4.78 -2.00 1.22
C VAL A 35 -3.40 -1.77 0.60
N ASP A 36 -3.27 -0.81 -0.32
CA ASP A 36 -1.99 -0.46 -0.93
C ASP A 36 -1.02 0.22 0.06
N ILE A 37 -1.53 0.92 1.08
CA ILE A 37 -0.71 1.53 2.15
C ILE A 37 -0.21 0.49 3.15
N VAL A 38 -1.11 -0.35 3.67
CA VAL A 38 -0.78 -1.35 4.69
C VAL A 38 -0.01 -2.53 4.08
N GLY A 39 -0.15 -2.71 2.77
CA GLY A 39 0.22 -3.94 2.08
C GLY A 39 -0.85 -5.00 2.32
N THR A 40 -1.20 -5.75 1.28
CA THR A 40 -2.21 -6.80 1.36
C THR A 40 -1.79 -7.93 2.32
N VAL A 41 -2.20 -7.84 3.58
CA VAL A 41 -2.46 -9.01 4.43
C VAL A 41 -3.83 -9.54 4.03
N SER A 42 -3.92 -10.25 2.91
CA SER A 42 -5.16 -10.96 2.62
C SER A 42 -5.34 -12.03 3.71
N ASN A 43 -6.48 -11.98 4.39
CA ASN A 43 -6.92 -13.10 5.20
C ASN A 43 -6.98 -14.32 4.27
N VAL A 44 -6.15 -15.32 4.52
CA VAL A 44 -6.30 -16.62 3.86
C VAL A 44 -7.64 -17.16 4.31
N GLU A 45 -8.61 -17.22 3.41
CA GLU A 45 -9.57 -18.31 3.48
C GLU A 45 -8.74 -19.60 3.46
N PRO A 46 -8.85 -20.47 4.48
CA PRO A 46 -8.06 -21.70 4.50
C PRO A 46 -8.46 -22.48 3.26
N ALA A 47 -7.50 -22.63 2.34
CA ALA A 47 -7.70 -23.30 1.07
C ALA A 47 -8.43 -24.63 1.31
N ARG A 48 -9.65 -24.74 0.79
CA ARG A 48 -10.23 -26.05 0.49
C ARG A 48 -9.35 -26.65 -0.59
N VAL A 49 -8.48 -27.57 -0.19
CA VAL A 49 -7.75 -28.43 -1.11
C VAL A 49 -8.79 -29.34 -1.76
N ASP A 50 -9.17 -29.02 -2.99
CA ASP A 50 -9.24 -30.01 -4.05
C ASP A 50 -9.23 -29.34 -5.43
N SER A 51 -8.25 -29.75 -6.22
CA SER A 51 -8.13 -29.60 -7.68
C SER A 51 -7.78 -28.21 -8.24
N GLY A 52 -6.48 -27.93 -8.31
CA GLY A 52 -5.86 -27.52 -9.59
C GLY A 52 -5.75 -26.04 -9.97
N LEU A 53 -5.90 -25.08 -9.04
CA LEU A 53 -5.65 -23.66 -9.34
C LEU A 53 -4.73 -23.04 -8.29
N GLU A 54 -3.55 -22.61 -8.73
CA GLU A 54 -2.55 -21.90 -7.94
C GLU A 54 -3.11 -20.54 -7.49
N ILE A 55 -3.60 -20.50 -6.25
CA ILE A 55 -3.96 -19.26 -5.57
C ILE A 55 -2.92 -19.01 -4.50
N THR A 56 -1.91 -18.21 -4.85
CA THR A 56 -0.88 -17.72 -3.95
C THR A 56 -1.43 -16.58 -3.10
N MET A 57 -1.53 -16.78 -1.77
CA MET A 57 -1.62 -15.78 -0.68
C MET A 57 -1.41 -16.52 0.68
N PRO A 58 -1.02 -15.93 1.85
CA PRO A 58 -0.53 -14.59 2.22
C PRO A 58 0.48 -14.56 3.44
N ILE A 59 0.67 -13.37 4.01
CA ILE A 59 1.73 -12.82 4.89
C ILE A 59 2.02 -13.50 6.26
N SER A 60 1.25 -14.47 6.74
CA SER A 60 1.57 -15.14 8.02
C SER A 60 2.70 -16.17 7.92
N SER A 61 3.08 -16.58 6.70
CA SER A 61 4.27 -17.37 6.43
C SER A 61 5.56 -16.55 6.28
N LEU A 62 5.48 -15.20 6.25
CA LEU A 62 6.64 -14.31 6.02
C LEU A 62 7.71 -14.36 7.12
N TRP A 63 7.38 -14.84 8.32
CA TRP A 63 8.29 -14.81 9.46
C TRP A 63 8.87 -16.18 9.83
N ARG A 64 8.63 -17.23 9.03
CA ARG A 64 9.19 -18.57 9.25
C ARG A 64 10.19 -18.92 8.16
N GLU A 65 11.45 -18.73 8.51
CA GLU A 65 12.68 -19.34 7.96
C GLU A 65 12.77 -19.57 6.44
N HIS A 66 13.57 -18.69 5.81
CA HIS A 66 14.70 -19.07 4.96
C HIS A 66 14.46 -20.15 3.88
N ASN A 67 13.70 -19.83 2.83
CA ASN A 67 14.01 -20.29 1.48
C ASN A 67 13.31 -19.42 0.42
N SER A 68 14.10 -18.50 -0.13
CA SER A 68 13.92 -17.66 -1.32
C SER A 68 12.66 -17.93 -2.18
N THR A 69 11.52 -17.40 -1.75
CA THR A 69 10.39 -17.12 -2.65
C THR A 69 10.01 -15.65 -2.43
N THR A 70 10.45 -14.79 -3.35
CA THR A 70 10.32 -13.33 -3.23
C THR A 70 8.85 -12.94 -3.16
N ILE A 71 8.41 -12.48 -2.00
CA ILE A 71 7.05 -11.94 -1.83
C ILE A 71 7.11 -10.52 -2.38
N PHE A 72 6.67 -10.35 -3.62
CA PHE A 72 6.67 -9.05 -4.28
C PHE A 72 5.51 -8.20 -3.75
N PHE A 73 5.78 -7.39 -2.73
CA PHE A 73 4.92 -6.24 -2.41
C PHE A 73 4.89 -5.34 -3.65
N SER A 74 3.84 -5.47 -4.45
CA SER A 74 3.73 -4.73 -5.72
C SER A 74 3.48 -3.26 -5.44
N ASN A 75 2.56 -2.99 -4.50
CA ASN A 75 2.22 -1.65 -4.03
C ASN A 75 2.52 -1.59 -2.54
N GLY A 76 3.28 -0.59 -2.11
CA GLY A 76 3.64 -0.43 -0.72
C GLY A 76 4.34 0.89 -0.46
N LEU A 77 4.34 1.22 0.81
CA LEU A 77 4.83 2.46 1.38
C LEU A 77 5.43 2.10 2.73
N ILE A 78 6.62 2.62 3.04
CA ILE A 78 7.19 2.53 4.37
C ILE A 78 7.68 3.91 4.81
N LEU A 79 7.49 4.20 6.09
CA LEU A 79 8.00 5.37 6.79
C LEU A 79 8.98 4.88 7.85
N TRP A 80 10.26 5.22 7.70
CA TRP A 80 11.34 4.76 8.59
C TRP A 80 11.94 5.87 9.46
N GLY A 81 11.44 7.11 9.31
CA GLY A 81 11.96 8.29 10.00
C GLY A 81 10.88 9.34 10.21
N GLU A 82 11.27 10.61 10.09
CA GLU A 82 10.38 11.74 10.34
C GLU A 82 9.36 11.94 9.21
N PRO A 83 8.04 12.04 9.50
CA PRO A 83 7.00 12.11 8.46
C PRO A 83 7.11 13.29 7.51
N HIS A 84 7.70 14.40 7.94
CA HIS A 84 7.81 15.63 7.15
C HIS A 84 9.04 15.64 6.21
N LEU A 85 9.96 14.67 6.35
CA LEU A 85 11.14 14.54 5.50
C LEU A 85 10.86 13.53 4.40
N MET A 86 10.92 13.94 3.13
CA MET A 86 10.64 13.06 1.99
C MET A 86 11.58 11.84 1.96
N GLU A 87 12.80 12.01 2.44
CA GLU A 87 13.86 11.00 2.50
C GLU A 87 13.58 9.89 3.52
N SER A 88 12.66 10.12 4.46
CA SER A 88 12.24 9.13 5.45
C SER A 88 11.15 8.17 4.93
N TRP A 89 10.70 8.37 3.68
CA TRP A 89 9.65 7.59 3.04
C TRP A 89 10.22 6.78 1.88
N GLU A 90 9.87 5.50 1.84
CA GLU A 90 10.13 4.62 0.70
C GLU A 90 8.80 4.14 0.13
N VAL A 91 8.65 4.20 -1.19
CA VAL A 91 7.43 3.76 -1.87
C VAL A 91 7.80 2.88 -3.06
N THR A 92 6.98 1.88 -3.36
CA THR A 92 7.18 1.09 -4.58
C THR A 92 6.83 1.92 -5.81
N PRO A 93 7.51 1.73 -6.96
CA PRO A 93 7.19 2.46 -8.19
C PRO A 93 5.73 2.33 -8.62
N GLN A 94 5.12 1.16 -8.41
CA GLN A 94 3.73 0.88 -8.77
C GLN A 94 2.75 1.61 -7.84
N PHE A 95 3.05 1.72 -6.54
CA PHE A 95 2.27 2.54 -5.61
C PHE A 95 2.29 4.00 -6.08
N TYR A 96 3.47 4.53 -6.35
CA TYR A 96 3.61 5.91 -6.82
C TYR A 96 2.87 6.13 -8.15
N ALA A 97 3.01 5.21 -9.12
CA ALA A 97 2.33 5.33 -10.41
C ALA A 97 0.79 5.33 -10.30
N LYS A 98 0.23 4.55 -9.36
CA LYS A 98 -1.21 4.44 -9.17
C LYS A 98 -1.83 5.69 -8.52
N TRP A 99 -1.11 6.32 -7.60
CA TRP A 99 -1.62 7.42 -6.77
C TRP A 99 -1.07 8.81 -7.15
N SER A 100 -0.15 8.92 -8.13
CA SER A 100 0.44 10.17 -8.65
C SER A 100 -0.12 10.70 -9.96
#